data_AF-A0A7C4ZGZ8-F1
#
_entry.id   AF-A0A7C4ZGZ8-F1
#
_cell.length_a   1.000
_cell.length_b   1.000
_cell.length_c   1.000
_cell.angle_alpha   90.00
_cell.angle_beta   90.00
_cell.angle_gamma   90.00
#
_symmetry.space_group_name_H-M   'P 1'
#
loop_
_entity.id
_entity.type
_entity.pdbx_description
1 polymer ?
#
loop_
_entity_poly.entity_id
_entity_poly.type
_entity_poly.pdbx_seq_one_letter_code
_entity_poly.pdbx_strand_id
1 'polypeptide(L)' 'MHQFPLKTPYASIIGYAKTICDRWNKINKVLVDMSGVGDYVVEDMINTGIKMTESVKFTQETKEKNGSMAQTMHD' A
#
# COMPACT_ATOMS: atom_id res chain seq x y z
N MET A 1 1.13 -4.74 -19.48
CA MET A 1 1.47 -5.17 -18.11
C MET A 1 2.28 -4.07 -17.45
N HIS A 2 1.90 -3.66 -16.24
CA HIS A 2 2.61 -2.63 -15.48
C HIS A 2 3.74 -3.24 -14.64
N GLN A 3 4.89 -2.56 -14.60
CA GLN A 3 6.09 -2.98 -13.89
C GLN A 3 6.81 -1.80 -13.26
N PHE A 4 7.54 -2.05 -12.18
CA PHE A 4 8.45 -1.08 -11.58
C PHE A 4 9.67 -0.84 -12.50
N PRO A 5 10.43 0.26 -12.30
CA PRO A 5 11.64 0.53 -13.10
C PRO A 5 12.65 -0.63 -13.13
N LEU A 6 12.71 -1.41 -12.05
CA LEU A 6 13.55 -2.61 -11.94
C LEU A 6 12.88 -3.88 -12.49
N LYS A 7 11.86 -3.74 -13.35
CA LYS A 7 11.15 -4.80 -14.07
C LYS A 7 10.31 -5.76 -13.19
N THR A 8 10.13 -5.46 -11.91
CA THR A 8 9.21 -6.24 -11.07
C THR A 8 7.76 -5.99 -11.49
N PRO A 9 6.98 -7.02 -11.83
CA PRO A 9 5.57 -6.86 -12.14
C PRO A 9 4.79 -6.39 -10.92
N TYR A 10 3.81 -5.50 -11.12
CA TYR A 10 2.95 -5.04 -10.03
C TYR A 10 2.18 -6.19 -9.38
N ALA A 11 1.70 -7.14 -10.19
CA ALA A 11 1.02 -8.35 -9.73
C ALA A 11 1.86 -9.16 -8.72
N SER A 12 3.18 -9.25 -8.91
CA SER A 12 4.07 -9.95 -7.98
C SER A 12 4.14 -9.25 -6.62
N ILE A 13 4.16 -7.92 -6.60
CA ILE A 13 4.15 -7.13 -5.36
C ILE A 13 2.80 -7.25 -4.65
N ILE A 14 1.69 -7.17 -5.40
CA ILE A 14 0.34 -7.34 -4.86
C ILE A 14 0.18 -8.74 -4.24
N GLY A 15 0.65 -9.79 -4.92
CA GLY A 15 0.64 -11.16 -4.38
C GLY A 15 1.48 -11.31 -3.11
N TYR A 16 2.62 -10.63 -3.04
CA TYR A 16 3.44 -10.61 -1.82
C TYR A 16 2.73 -9.88 -0.67
N ALA A 17 2.14 -8.72 -0.93
CA ALA A 17 1.35 -7.98 0.05
C ALA A 17 0.15 -8.79 0.57
N LYS A 18 -0.54 -9.52 -0.31
CA LYS A 18 -1.59 -10.47 0.08
C LYS A 18 -1.06 -11.54 1.02
N THR A 19 0.09 -12.13 0.70
CA THR A 19 0.70 -13.18 1.53
C THR A 19 1.01 -12.67 2.94
N ILE A 20 1.43 -11.41 3.08
CA ILE A 20 1.59 -10.74 4.39
C ILE A 20 0.22 -10.61 5.07
N CYS A 21 -0.77 -10.04 4.39
CA CYS A 21 -2.09 -9.81 4.98
C CYS A 21 -2.78 -11.10 5.44
N ASP A 22 -2.63 -12.19 4.68
CA ASP A 22 -3.22 -13.49 5.00
C ASP A 22 -2.52 -14.18 6.19
N ARG A 23 -1.25 -13.85 6.47
CA ARG A 23 -0.45 -14.49 7.54
C ARG A 23 -0.51 -13.78 8.88
N TRP A 24 -0.73 -12.47 8.87
CA TRP A 24 -0.80 -11.69 10.10
C TRP A 24 -2.18 -11.79 10.74
N ASN A 25 -2.22 -11.97 12.06
CA ASN A 25 -3.48 -12.08 12.81
C ASN A 25 -4.33 -10.80 12.78
N LYS A 26 -3.68 -9.64 12.58
CA LYS A 26 -4.35 -8.34 12.45
C LYS A 26 -3.54 -7.41 11.56
N ILE A 27 -4.19 -6.84 10.56
CA ILE A 27 -3.70 -5.70 9.77
C ILE A 27 -4.66 -4.54 10.01
N ASN A 28 -4.15 -3.40 10.47
CA ASN A 28 -4.97 -2.22 10.70
C ASN A 28 -5.32 -1.52 9.38
N LYS A 29 -4.30 -1.27 8.54
CA LYS A 29 -4.43 -0.57 7.26
C LYS A 29 -3.31 -0.96 6.31
N VAL A 30 -3.56 -0.86 5.00
CA VAL A 30 -2.54 -0.94 3.94
C VAL A 30 -2.59 0.37 3.17
N LEU A 31 -1.55 1.18 3.25
CA LEU A 31 -1.49 2.50 2.60
C LEU A 31 -0.73 2.39 1.28
N VAL A 32 -1.33 2.83 0.19
CA VAL A 32 -0.73 2.78 -1.16
C VAL A 32 -0.55 4.20 -1.70
N ASP A 33 0.68 4.53 -2.09
CA ASP A 33 0.96 5.78 -2.79
C ASP A 33 0.46 5.72 -4.23
N MET A 34 -0.53 6.55 -4.57
CA MET A 34 -1.07 6.64 -5.92
C MET A 34 -0.37 7.70 -6.79
N SER A 35 0.64 8.39 -6.25
CA SER A 35 1.33 9.47 -6.96
C SER A 35 2.00 8.97 -8.26
N GLY A 36 1.53 9.45 -9.41
CA GLY A 36 2.10 9.14 -10.72
C GLY A 36 1.65 7.82 -11.36
N VAL A 37 0.83 7.03 -10.67
CA VAL A 37 0.34 5.73 -11.14
C VAL A 37 -1.20 5.69 -11.23
N GLY A 38 -1.91 6.38 -10.33
CA GLY A 38 -3.38 6.41 -10.29
C GLY A 38 -4.00 5.27 -9.46
N ASP A 39 -5.32 5.15 -9.50
CA ASP A 39 -6.10 4.32 -8.57
C ASP A 39 -6.10 2.82 -8.91
N TYR A 40 -5.68 2.41 -10.11
CA TYR A 40 -5.82 1.01 -10.55
C TYR A 40 -5.04 0.00 -9.69
N VAL A 41 -3.91 0.40 -9.09
CA VAL A 41 -3.16 -0.47 -8.17
C VAL A 41 -3.96 -0.75 -6.91
N VAL A 42 -4.69 0.27 -6.41
CA VAL A 42 -5.56 0.13 -5.24
C VAL A 42 -6.75 -0.77 -5.57
N GLU A 43 -7.36 -0.60 -6.74
CA GLU A 43 -8.43 -1.47 -7.21
C GLU A 43 -7.97 -2.93 -7.34
N ASP A 44 -6.81 -3.18 -7.95
CA ASP A 44 -6.24 -4.53 -8.07
C ASP A 44 -5.95 -5.16 -6.70
N MET A 45 -5.45 -4.38 -5.74
CA MET A 45 -5.21 -4.86 -4.37
C MET A 45 -6.51 -5.23 -3.65
N ILE A 46 -7.56 -4.42 -3.78
CA ILE A 46 -8.89 -4.70 -3.22
C ILE A 46 -9.48 -5.95 -3.86
N ASN A 47 -9.42 -6.06 -5.19
CA ASN A 47 -9.90 -7.21 -5.97
C ASN A 47 -9.16 -8.50 -5.61
N THR A 48 -7.89 -8.40 -5.22
CA THR A 48 -7.06 -9.53 -4.76
C THR A 48 -7.34 -9.92 -3.29
N GLY A 49 -8.21 -9.18 -2.60
CA GLY A 49 -8.67 -9.49 -1.24
C GLY A 49 -7.97 -8.71 -0.13
N ILE A 50 -7.14 -7.72 -0.46
CA ILE A 50 -6.51 -6.80 0.51
C ILE A 50 -7.49 -5.67 0.82
N LYS A 51 -8.55 -5.98 1.56
CA LYS A 51 -9.74 -5.10 1.72
C LYS A 51 -9.47 -3.83 2.54
N MET A 52 -8.42 -3.80 3.33
CA MET A 52 -8.02 -2.64 4.15
C MET A 52 -7.05 -1.70 3.41
N THR A 53 -7.04 -1.75 2.07
CA THR A 53 -6.23 -0.86 1.24
C THR A 53 -6.85 0.54 1.20
N GLU A 54 -6.06 1.55 1.53
CA GLU A 54 -6.42 2.97 1.42
C GLU A 54 -5.46 3.66 0.45
N SER A 55 -6.00 4.49 -0.43
CA SER A 55 -5.21 5.33 -1.33
C SER A 55 -4.69 6.56 -0.59
N VAL A 56 -3.40 6.84 -0.75
CA VAL A 56 -2.74 8.01 -0.16
C VAL A 56 -1.96 8.72 -1.26
N LYS A 57 -2.01 10.06 -1.27
CA LYS A 57 -1.06 10.87 -2.05
C LYS A 57 0.02 11.33 -1.10
N PHE A 58 1.25 10.86 -1.28
CA PHE A 58 2.37 11.32 -0.44
C PHE A 58 2.83 12.72 -0.86
N THR A 59 2.04 13.72 -0.47
CA THR A 59 2.47 15.13 -0.46
C THR A 59 3.47 15.36 0.69
N GLN A 60 4.20 16.48 0.67
CA GLN A 60 5.12 16.83 1.76
C GLN A 60 4.41 16.84 3.12
N GLU A 61 3.24 17.45 3.19
CA GLU A 61 2.36 17.46 4.37
C GLU A 61 1.95 16.05 4.83
N THR A 62 1.58 15.16 3.89
CA THR A 62 1.20 13.78 4.22
C THR A 62 2.38 12.96 4.71
N LYS A 63 3.60 13.21 4.21
CA LYS A 63 4.83 12.56 4.68
C LYS A 63 5.15 12.93 6.13
N GLU A 64 5.06 14.21 6.47
CA GLU A 64 5.29 14.71 7.84
C GLU A 64 4.25 14.12 8.81
N LYS A 65 2.98 14.08 8.40
CA LYS A 65 1.89 13.47 9.18
C LYS A 65 2.04 11.96 9.37
N ASN A 66 2.44 11.22 8.33
CA ASN A 66 2.63 9.78 8.43
C ASN A 66 3.84 9.43 9.31
N GLY A 67 4.89 10.25 9.28
CA GLY A 67 6.03 10.12 10.19
C GLY A 67 5.64 10.34 11.65
N SER A 68 4.83 11.37 11.94
CA SER A 68 4.35 11.60 13.31
C SER A 68 3.39 10.52 13.80
N MET A 69 2.51 10.01 12.94
CA MET A 69 1.64 8.87 13.28
C MET A 69 2.42 7.58 13.57
N ALA A 70 3.49 7.30 12.82
CA ALA A 70 4.35 6.16 13.10
C ALA A 70 5.00 6.28 14.49
N GLN A 71 5.42 7.50 14.89
CA GLN A 71 5.99 7.75 16.21
C GLN A 71 4.96 7.53 17.33
N THR A 72 3.73 8.03 17.19
CA THR A 72 2.66 7.86 18.20
C THR A 72 2.16 6.41 18.34
N MET A 73 2.36 5.55 17.34
CA MET A 73 2.04 4.12 17.44
C MET A 73 3.08 3.30 18.22
N HIS A 74 4.25 3.88 18.51
CA HIS A 74 5.30 3.26 19.30
C HIS A 74 5.21 3.59 20.81
N ASP A 75 4.33 4.50 21.21
CA ASP A 75 4.05 4.90 22.60
C ASP A 75 2.75 4.25 23.13
#